data_AF-A0A349Z4G3-F1
#
_entry.id   AF-A0A349Z4G3-F1
#
_cell.length_a   1.000
_cell.length_b   1.000
_cell.length_c   1.000
_cell.angle_alpha   90.00
_cell.angle_beta   90.00
_cell.angle_gamma   90.00
#
_symmetry.space_group_name_H-M   'P 1'
#
loop_
_entity.id
_entity.type
_entity.pdbx_description
1 polymer ?
#
loop_
_entity_poly.entity_id
_entity_poly.type
_entity_poly.pdbx_seq_one_letter_code
_entity_poly.pdbx_strand_id
1 'polypeptide(L)' 'MTFEQLELDDDLCRALADMGLSRPTTIQSMVVPQAMEGKDILASASTGTGKTLGFLLPAFQFLL' A
#
# COMPACT_ATOMS: atom_id res chain seq x y z
N MET A 1 -4.73 -5.03 10.49
CA MET A 1 -3.81 -3.98 10.05
C MET A 1 -4.63 -2.87 9.42
N THR A 2 -4.39 -1.61 9.76
CA THR A 2 -4.96 -0.44 9.09
C THR A 2 -3.90 0.19 8.18
N PHE A 3 -4.27 1.18 7.35
CA PHE A 3 -3.31 1.86 6.48
C PHE A 3 -2.36 2.78 7.28
N GLU A 4 -2.84 3.37 8.38
CA GLU A 4 -2.04 4.19 9.28
C GLU A 4 -0.93 3.40 9.96
N GLN A 5 -1.11 2.08 10.12
CA GLN A 5 -0.08 1.18 10.64
C GLN A 5 1.03 0.85 9.62
N LEU A 6 0.90 1.31 8.36
CA LEU A 6 1.93 1.18 7.33
C LEU A 6 2.87 2.38 7.29
N GLU A 7 2.73 3.33 8.22
CA GLU A 7 3.57 4.55 8.31
C GLU A 7 3.60 5.35 7.00
N LEU A 8 2.46 5.37 6.30
CA LEU A 8 2.25 6.19 5.12
C LEU A 8 1.95 7.64 5.51
N ASP A 9 2.17 8.55 4.58
CA ASP A 9 1.79 9.95 4.71
C ASP A 9 0.29 10.10 4.97
N ASP A 10 -0.07 11.10 5.79
CA ASP A 10 -1.45 11.38 6.18
C ASP A 10 -2.34 11.67 4.96
N ASP A 11 -1.82 12.31 3.92
CA ASP A 11 -2.59 12.63 2.71
C ASP A 11 -2.90 11.36 1.91
N LEU A 12 -2.02 10.36 1.91
CA LEU A 12 -2.32 9.04 1.34
C LEU A 12 -3.37 8.31 2.15
N CYS A 13 -3.29 8.36 3.49
CA CYS A 13 -4.28 7.73 4.36
C CYS A 13 -5.67 8.36 4.17
N ARG A 14 -5.75 9.69 4.06
CA ARG A 14 -7.00 10.42 3.74
C ARG A 14 -7.56 10.03 2.38
N ALA A 15 -6.73 10.01 1.33
CA ALA A 15 -7.16 9.61 0.00
C ALA A 15 -7.72 8.18 -0.03
N LEU A 16 -7.08 7.25 0.69
CA LEU A 16 -7.59 5.88 0.83
C LEU A 16 -8.93 5.84 1.56
N ALA A 17 -9.10 6.62 2.63
CA ALA A 17 -10.36 6.73 3.35
C ALA A 17 -11.49 7.30 2.47
N ASP A 18 -11.21 8.34 1.68
CA ASP A 18 -12.16 8.95 0.73
C ASP A 18 -12.57 7.97 -0.38
N MET A 19 -11.68 7.05 -0.76
CA MET A 19 -11.98 5.94 -1.67
C MET A 19 -12.80 4.81 -1.00
N GLY A 20 -13.10 4.91 0.30
CA GLY A 20 -13.79 3.88 1.08
C GLY A 20 -12.91 2.68 1.43
N LEU A 21 -11.58 2.81 1.33
CA LEU A 21 -10.62 1.76 1.62
C LEU A 21 -10.20 1.84 3.09
N SER A 22 -10.84 1.04 3.93
CA SER A 22 -10.58 1.05 5.38
C SER A 22 -9.37 0.22 5.80
N ARG A 23 -8.96 -0.79 5.02
CA ARG A 23 -7.88 -1.71 5.38
C ARG A 23 -7.11 -2.19 4.13
N PRO A 24 -5.79 -2.39 4.24
CA PRO A 24 -5.02 -3.01 3.18
C PRO A 24 -5.46 -4.46 2.97
N THR A 25 -5.40 -4.92 1.72
CA THR A 25 -5.53 -6.34 1.41
C THR A 25 -4.32 -7.13 1.92
N THR A 26 -4.40 -8.47 1.95
CA THR A 26 -3.26 -9.31 2.35
C THR A 26 -2.01 -9.01 1.54
N ILE A 27 -2.14 -8.88 0.20
CA ILE A 27 -0.98 -8.61 -0.65
C ILE A 27 -0.40 -7.21 -0.42
N GLN A 28 -1.24 -6.21 -0.14
CA GLN A 28 -0.78 -4.85 0.19
C GLN A 28 -0.04 -4.83 1.53
N SER A 29 -0.57 -5.53 2.55
CA SER A 29 0.04 -5.63 3.87
C SER A 29 1.41 -6.31 3.84
N MET A 30 1.64 -7.19 2.85
CA MET A 30 2.93 -7.86 2.65
C MET A 30 3.91 -7.02 1.82
N VAL A 31 3.42 -6.33 0.78
CA VAL A 31 4.26 -5.62 -0.19
C VAL A 31 4.67 -4.24 0.33
N VAL A 32 3.73 -3.47 0.88
CA VAL A 32 3.98 -2.05 1.24
C VAL A 32 5.14 -1.89 2.22
N PRO A 33 5.23 -2.62 3.35
CA PRO A 33 6.36 -2.47 4.26
C PRO A 33 7.70 -2.81 3.61
N GLN A 34 7.75 -3.88 2.80
CA GLN A 34 8.98 -4.26 2.11
C GLN A 34 9.40 -3.21 1.08
N ALA A 35 8.45 -2.55 0.43
CA ALA A 35 8.73 -1.50 -0.55
C ALA A 35 9.23 -0.22 0.14
N MET A 36 8.70 0.10 1.33
CA MET A 36 9.18 1.19 2.18
C MET A 36 10.61 0.98 2.68
N GLU A 37 11.03 -0.27 2.84
CA GLU A 37 12.42 -0.62 3.12
C GLU A 37 13.35 -0.51 1.88
N GLY A 38 12.83 -0.11 0.71
CA GLY A 38 13.62 0.03 -0.52
C GLY A 38 14.04 -1.29 -1.16
N LYS A 39 13.35 -2.39 -0.86
CA LYS A 39 13.65 -3.72 -1.43
C LYS A 39 13.03 -3.88 -2.81
N ASP A 40 13.73 -4.60 -3.68
CA ASP A 40 13.14 -5.13 -4.92
C ASP A 40 12.13 -6.24 -4.60
N ILE A 41 10.93 -6.15 -5.17
CA ILE A 41 9.81 -7.05 -4.83
C ILE A 41 9.23 -7.70 -6.07
N LEU A 42 9.14 -9.02 -6.03
CA LEU A 42 8.29 -9.81 -6.93
C LEU A 42 7.07 -10.31 -6.16
N ALA A 43 5.91 -9.71 -6.41
CA ALA A 43 4.64 -10.10 -5.77
C ALA A 43 3.76 -10.91 -6.73
N SER A 44 3.32 -12.09 -6.31
CA SER A 44 2.38 -12.94 -7.06
C SER A 44 1.08 -13.11 -6.28
N ALA A 45 -0.04 -12.73 -6.91
CA ALA A 45 -1.39 -12.91 -6.39
C ALA A 45 -2.39 -12.87 -7.55
N SER A 46 -3.58 -13.44 -7.37
CA SER A 46 -4.65 -13.43 -8.38
C SER A 46 -5.07 -12.00 -8.78
N THR A 47 -5.70 -11.84 -9.94
CA THR A 47 -6.30 -10.55 -10.36
C THR A 47 -7.39 -10.12 -9.37
N GLY A 48 -7.56 -8.81 -9.15
CA GLY A 48 -8.54 -8.28 -8.21
C GLY A 48 -8.13 -8.30 -6.73
N THR A 49 -6.91 -8.76 -6.40
CA THR A 49 -6.41 -8.82 -5.00
C THR A 49 -5.83 -7.51 -4.47
N GLY A 50 -5.81 -6.44 -5.29
CA GLY A 50 -5.32 -5.12 -4.87
C GLY A 50 -3.82 -4.88 -5.10
N LYS A 51 -3.14 -5.68 -5.93
CA LYS A 51 -1.72 -5.49 -6.30
C LYS A 51 -1.40 -4.07 -6.79
N THR A 52 -2.32 -3.43 -7.52
CA THR A 52 -2.14 -2.07 -8.04
C THR A 52 -1.77 -1.08 -6.93
N LEU A 53 -2.59 -0.98 -5.87
CA LEU A 53 -2.27 -0.13 -4.72
C LEU A 53 -1.08 -0.67 -3.91
N GLY A 54 -0.81 -1.98 -3.96
CA GLY A 54 0.38 -2.56 -3.33
C GLY A 54 1.69 -1.97 -3.85
N PHE A 55 1.76 -1.61 -5.14
CA PHE A 55 2.93 -0.95 -5.75
C PHE A 55 2.80 0.57 -5.82
N LEU A 56 1.58 1.10 -6.02
CA LEU A 56 1.38 2.54 -6.15
C LEU A 56 1.48 3.29 -4.83
N LEU A 57 1.01 2.73 -3.70
CA LEU A 57 1.15 3.39 -2.40
C LEU A 57 2.63 3.66 -2.07
N PRO A 58 3.55 2.68 -2.23
CA PRO A 58 4.96 2.96 -2.09
C PRO A 58 5.49 4.02 -3.06
N ALA A 59 5.12 3.94 -4.33
CA ALA A 59 5.58 4.90 -5.33
C ALA A 59 5.14 6.34 -4.99
N PHE A 60 3.91 6.53 -4.53
CA PHE A 60 3.43 7.84 -4.11
C PHE A 60 4.12 8.31 -2.83
N GLN A 61 4.32 7.42 -1.85
CA GLN A 61 5.02 7.75 -0.61
C GLN A 61 6.44 8.29 -0.86
N PHE A 62 7.15 7.76 -1.86
CA PHE A 62 8.49 8.23 -2.22
C PHE A 62 8.50 9.55 -3.04
N LEU A 63 7.34 10.01 -3.51
CA LEU A 63 7.22 11.26 -4.27
C LEU A 63 6.74 12.44 -3.43
N LEU A 64 6.14 12.17 -2.27
CA LEU A 64 5.74 13.15 -1.25
C LEU A 64 6.94 13.48 -0.35
#